data_AF-A0A371EI27-F1
#
_entry.id   AF-A0A371EI27-F1
#
_cell.length_a   1.000
_cell.length_b   1.000
_cell.length_c   1.000
_cell.angle_alpha   90.00
_cell.angle_beta   90.00
_cell.angle_gamma   90.00
#
_symmetry.space_group_name_H-M   'P 1'
#
loop_
_entity.id
_entity.type
_entity.pdbx_description
1 polymer ?
#
loop_
_entity_poly.entity_id
_entity_poly.type
_entity_poly.pdbx_seq_one_letter_code
_entity_poly.pdbx_strand_id
1 'polypeptide(L)'
;MGSCKDQEKEVVHVHGPIIVGAGPSGLAVAACLSEHKVPFVILERSSCIASLWQNKTYDRLKLHLPKHFCELPLKGFPHTFPKYPTKYQFISYMESYADHFNIRPRFHQTVQNAQFDKPSKLWLVMTHDFLYVSHWLVVATGENAEPALPRIPGIDSFRGPIAHTSVYKSGSGYKNQKVLVIGCGNSGMEVSLDLCRHNATPHMVARNTVSSITSLPSTSSVFADFVARFKRCKVHVLPREMFGFSTFGIAMALHKWLPIKLVDKILLLVTNLMLGNTNHYGIRRPKTGPIELKLATGKTPVLDVGQLAQIKCGNIKLRKLKLSNPILLRLRFVGVV
;
A
#
# COMPACT_ATOMS: atom_id res chain seq x y z
N MET A 1 -0.60 44.43 11.37
CA MET A 1 -1.38 43.28 10.88
C MET A 1 -1.05 43.11 9.41
N GLY A 2 -0.61 41.92 8.97
CA GLY A 2 -0.27 41.69 7.56
C GLY A 2 -1.52 41.36 6.76
N SER A 3 -1.81 42.14 5.70
CA SER A 3 -2.83 41.76 4.73
C SER A 3 -2.35 40.53 3.96
N CYS A 4 -3.14 39.44 4.05
CA CYS A 4 -2.98 38.32 3.14
C CYS A 4 -3.49 38.78 1.77
N LYS A 5 -2.59 38.99 0.81
CA LYS A 5 -2.99 39.22 -0.57
C LYS A 5 -3.53 37.92 -1.13
N ASP A 6 -4.84 37.85 -1.37
CA ASP A 6 -5.39 36.84 -2.26
C ASP A 6 -4.75 37.02 -3.64
N GLN A 7 -3.92 36.06 -4.04
CA GLN A 7 -3.37 36.02 -5.38
C GLN A 7 -4.49 35.56 -6.31
N GLU A 8 -4.89 36.41 -7.26
CA GLU A 8 -5.82 36.03 -8.32
C GLU A 8 -5.25 34.83 -9.09
N LYS A 9 -5.92 33.68 -9.00
CA LYS A 9 -5.50 32.45 -9.66
C LYS A 9 -6.02 32.44 -11.09
N GLU A 10 -5.17 32.06 -12.03
CA GLU A 10 -5.55 32.01 -13.44
C GLU A 10 -6.66 30.96 -13.64
N VAL A 11 -7.77 31.37 -14.26
CA VAL A 11 -8.97 30.53 -14.40
C VAL A 11 -8.90 29.72 -15.70
N VAL A 12 -8.91 28.40 -15.58
CA VAL A 12 -8.78 27.46 -16.71
C VAL A 12 -10.07 26.69 -16.89
N HIS A 13 -10.88 27.10 -17.87
CA HIS A 13 -12.06 26.35 -18.28
C HIS A 13 -11.65 25.08 -19.05
N VAL A 14 -12.19 23.93 -18.65
CA VAL A 14 -11.90 22.62 -19.27
C VAL A 14 -13.18 22.06 -19.85
N HIS A 15 -13.21 21.87 -21.18
CA HIS A 15 -14.37 21.38 -21.94
C HIS A 15 -14.68 19.88 -21.73
N GLY A 16 -14.21 19.29 -20.63
CA GLY A 16 -14.32 17.87 -20.29
C GLY A 16 -13.64 17.59 -18.94
N PRO A 17 -13.43 16.31 -18.56
CA PRO A 17 -13.08 15.97 -17.19
C PRO A 17 -11.73 16.52 -16.68
N ILE A 18 -11.75 17.00 -15.43
CA ILE A 18 -10.54 17.25 -14.64
C ILE A 18 -10.20 15.94 -13.91
N ILE A 19 -9.06 15.33 -14.24
CA ILE A 19 -8.57 14.08 -13.65
C ILE A 19 -7.47 14.41 -12.64
N VAL A 20 -7.64 14.03 -11.38
CA VAL A 20 -6.67 14.32 -10.31
C VAL A 20 -5.83 13.08 -10.00
N GLY A 21 -4.57 13.09 -10.44
CA GLY A 21 -3.58 12.02 -10.25
C GLY A 21 -3.26 11.25 -11.53
N ALA A 22 -1.98 11.19 -11.92
CA ALA A 22 -1.46 10.45 -13.07
C ALA A 22 -1.03 9.01 -12.70
N GLY A 23 -1.78 8.37 -11.79
CA GLY A 23 -1.62 6.96 -11.43
C GLY A 23 -2.31 6.01 -12.43
N PRO A 24 -2.25 4.68 -12.20
CA PRO A 24 -2.91 3.66 -13.05
C PRO A 24 -4.36 3.99 -13.43
N SER A 25 -5.19 4.38 -12.46
CA SER A 25 -6.59 4.75 -12.71
C SER A 25 -6.74 6.03 -13.55
N GLY A 26 -5.86 7.02 -13.35
CA GLY A 26 -5.91 8.29 -14.09
C GLY A 26 -5.51 8.13 -15.55
N LEU A 27 -4.46 7.36 -15.83
CA LEU A 27 -4.07 7.04 -17.20
C LEU A 27 -5.11 6.15 -17.91
N ALA A 28 -5.71 5.19 -17.20
CA ALA A 28 -6.79 4.36 -17.75
C ALA A 28 -8.01 5.19 -18.17
N VAL A 29 -8.46 6.14 -17.32
CA VAL A 29 -9.56 7.05 -17.67
C VAL A 29 -9.17 7.93 -18.86
N ALA A 30 -7.96 8.49 -18.86
CA ALA A 30 -7.47 9.33 -19.94
C ALA A 30 -7.41 8.58 -21.29
N ALA A 31 -6.93 7.35 -21.33
CA ALA A 31 -6.94 6.53 -22.56
C ALA A 31 -8.37 6.26 -23.07
N CYS A 32 -9.28 5.89 -22.17
CA CYS A 32 -10.69 5.70 -22.53
C CYS A 32 -11.34 6.98 -23.08
N LEU A 33 -10.99 8.16 -22.55
CA LEU A 33 -11.47 9.45 -23.08
C LEU A 33 -10.82 9.80 -24.42
N SER A 34 -9.53 9.49 -24.61
CA SER A 34 -8.80 9.68 -25.88
C SER A 34 -9.43 8.89 -27.03
N GLU A 35 -9.77 7.62 -26.83
CA GLU A 35 -10.46 6.80 -27.84
C GLU A 35 -11.80 7.42 -28.28
N HIS A 36 -12.54 7.99 -27.32
CA HIS A 36 -13.82 8.66 -27.56
C HIS A 36 -13.66 10.14 -27.98
N LYS A 37 -12.43 10.61 -28.16
CA LYS A 37 -12.07 12.00 -28.55
C LYS A 37 -12.61 13.07 -27.60
N VAL A 38 -12.84 12.70 -26.33
CA VAL A 38 -13.32 13.62 -25.28
C VAL A 38 -12.12 14.37 -24.70
N PRO A 39 -12.10 15.72 -24.67
CA PRO A 39 -11.01 16.48 -24.07
C PRO A 39 -10.99 16.30 -22.54
N PHE A 40 -9.80 16.38 -21.93
CA PHE A 40 -9.61 16.30 -20.49
C PHE A 40 -8.33 17.04 -20.07
N VAL A 41 -8.15 17.27 -18.77
CA VAL A 41 -6.86 17.62 -18.18
C VAL A 41 -6.52 16.63 -17.07
N ILE A 42 -5.26 16.22 -16.97
CA ILE A 42 -4.76 15.49 -15.80
C ILE A 42 -3.89 16.43 -14.98
N LEU A 43 -4.20 16.56 -13.69
CA LEU A 43 -3.42 17.33 -12.71
C LEU A 43 -2.65 16.33 -11.83
N GLU A 44 -1.32 16.41 -11.86
CA GLU A 44 -0.44 15.57 -11.04
C GLU A 44 0.52 16.44 -10.25
N ARG A 45 0.61 16.22 -8.93
CA ARG A 45 1.52 16.94 -8.02
C ARG A 45 3.00 16.62 -8.25
N SER A 46 3.28 15.45 -8.80
CA SER A 46 4.62 14.92 -9.06
C SER A 46 5.18 15.46 -10.37
N SER A 47 6.47 15.24 -10.62
CA SER A 47 7.15 15.49 -11.91
C SER A 47 7.01 14.35 -12.93
N CYS A 48 6.31 13.26 -12.58
CA CYS A 48 6.23 12.05 -13.39
C CYS A 48 4.92 11.26 -13.19
N ILE A 49 4.57 10.44 -14.18
CA ILE A 49 3.44 9.49 -14.09
C ILE A 49 3.75 8.36 -13.10
N ALA A 50 2.70 7.75 -12.55
CA ALA A 50 2.80 6.61 -11.64
C ALA A 50 3.81 6.80 -10.49
N SER A 51 3.97 8.03 -9.97
CA SER A 51 5.07 8.42 -9.08
C SER A 51 5.16 7.61 -7.78
N LEU A 52 4.05 7.00 -7.34
CA LEU A 52 4.05 6.00 -6.25
C LEU A 52 5.01 4.83 -6.57
N TRP A 53 5.00 4.33 -7.81
CA TRP A 53 5.82 3.22 -8.29
C TRP A 53 7.26 3.66 -8.58
N GLN A 54 7.46 4.80 -9.24
CA GLN A 54 8.82 5.30 -9.52
C GLN A 54 9.53 5.70 -8.21
N ASN A 55 8.93 6.63 -7.46
CA ASN A 55 9.59 7.36 -6.38
C ASN A 55 9.32 6.75 -5.00
N LYS A 56 8.08 6.35 -4.71
CA LYS A 56 7.67 5.87 -3.36
C LYS A 56 7.69 4.34 -3.17
N THR A 57 8.32 3.57 -4.06
CA THR A 57 8.35 2.09 -4.01
C THR A 57 9.76 1.51 -4.05
N TYR A 58 9.92 0.35 -3.41
CA TYR A 58 11.16 -0.42 -3.26
C TYR A 58 11.47 -1.34 -4.46
N ASP A 59 12.75 -1.59 -4.68
CA ASP A 59 13.27 -2.05 -5.97
C ASP A 59 13.07 -3.55 -6.22
N ARG A 60 12.92 -4.34 -5.14
CA ARG A 60 12.55 -5.77 -5.22
C ARG A 60 11.13 -5.99 -5.78
N LEU A 61 10.22 -5.01 -5.67
CA LEU A 61 8.79 -5.27 -5.84
C LEU A 61 8.47 -5.90 -7.21
N LYS A 62 7.61 -6.92 -7.17
CA LYS A 62 6.90 -7.46 -8.33
C LYS A 62 5.40 -7.35 -8.08
N LEU A 63 4.59 -7.35 -9.14
CA LEU A 63 3.14 -7.40 -8.97
C LEU A 63 2.77 -8.64 -8.15
N HIS A 64 1.90 -8.47 -7.15
CA HIS A 64 1.41 -9.58 -6.33
C HIS A 64 0.35 -10.42 -7.07
N LEU A 65 -0.29 -9.87 -8.10
CA LEU A 65 -1.25 -10.53 -8.97
C LEU A 65 -0.64 -10.83 -10.35
N PRO A 66 -1.16 -11.85 -11.08
CA PRO A 66 -0.81 -12.06 -12.48
C PRO A 66 -1.06 -10.83 -13.36
N LYS A 67 -0.21 -10.63 -14.38
CA LYS A 67 -0.22 -9.42 -15.23
C LYS A 67 -1.60 -9.06 -15.78
N HIS A 68 -2.37 -10.02 -16.29
CA HIS A 68 -3.73 -9.80 -16.83
C HIS A 68 -4.78 -9.30 -15.82
N PHE A 69 -4.53 -9.35 -14.51
CA PHE A 69 -5.38 -8.72 -13.49
C PHE A 69 -4.92 -7.29 -13.12
N CYS A 70 -3.91 -6.76 -13.82
CA CYS A 70 -3.31 -5.44 -13.59
C CYS A 70 -3.13 -4.67 -14.91
N GLU A 71 -3.73 -5.14 -16.00
CA GLU A 71 -3.75 -4.46 -17.29
C GLU A 71 -4.74 -3.31 -17.23
N LEU A 72 -4.34 -2.17 -17.79
CA LEU A 72 -5.24 -1.06 -18.04
C LEU A 72 -6.10 -1.36 -19.29
N PRO A 73 -7.27 -0.71 -19.44
CA PRO A 73 -8.11 -0.88 -20.63
C PRO A 73 -7.34 -0.64 -21.93
N LEU A 74 -7.84 -1.19 -23.05
CA LEU A 74 -7.37 -0.93 -24.42
C LEU A 74 -5.98 -1.48 -24.78
N LYS A 75 -5.03 -1.59 -23.84
CA LYS A 75 -3.66 -2.07 -24.09
C LYS A 75 -3.10 -2.90 -22.92
N GLY A 76 -3.04 -4.23 -23.11
CA GLY A 76 -2.48 -5.18 -22.14
C GLY A 76 -0.94 -5.16 -22.04
N PHE A 77 -0.36 -5.97 -21.14
CA PHE A 77 1.10 -6.04 -20.98
C PHE A 77 1.77 -6.74 -22.17
N PRO A 78 3.00 -6.36 -22.54
CA PRO A 78 3.81 -7.11 -23.52
C PRO A 78 3.84 -8.60 -23.22
N HIS A 79 3.66 -9.45 -24.25
CA HIS A 79 3.62 -10.91 -24.07
C HIS A 79 4.91 -11.45 -23.40
N THR A 80 6.05 -10.84 -23.71
CA THR A 80 7.38 -11.13 -23.14
C THR A 80 7.50 -10.88 -21.63
N PHE A 81 6.62 -10.09 -21.02
CA PHE A 81 6.67 -9.84 -19.57
C PHE A 81 6.26 -11.10 -18.78
N PRO A 82 6.95 -11.42 -17.68
CA PRO A 82 6.63 -12.58 -16.86
C PRO A 82 5.24 -12.46 -16.22
N LYS A 83 4.68 -13.59 -15.78
CA LYS A 83 3.39 -13.67 -15.06
C LYS A 83 3.24 -12.64 -13.95
N TYR A 84 4.34 -12.30 -13.26
CA TYR A 84 4.43 -11.24 -12.26
C TYR A 84 5.53 -10.23 -12.66
N PRO A 85 5.18 -9.14 -13.36
CA PRO A 85 6.13 -8.10 -13.76
C PRO A 85 6.86 -7.47 -12.56
N THR A 86 8.09 -7.02 -12.76
CA THR A 86 8.82 -6.20 -11.78
C THR A 86 8.26 -4.77 -11.72
N LYS A 87 8.62 -4.02 -10.65
CA LYS A 87 8.45 -2.57 -10.57
C LYS A 87 8.84 -1.86 -11.87
N TYR A 88 10.04 -2.12 -12.38
CA TYR A 88 10.57 -1.49 -13.59
C TYR A 88 9.80 -1.87 -14.86
N GLN A 89 9.38 -3.13 -14.98
CA GLN A 89 8.50 -3.56 -16.08
C GLN A 89 7.13 -2.89 -16.00
N PHE A 90 6.55 -2.75 -14.80
CA PHE A 90 5.28 -2.05 -14.61
C PHE A 90 5.40 -0.56 -14.98
N ILE A 91 6.48 0.11 -14.58
CA ILE A 91 6.77 1.51 -14.94
C ILE A 91 6.91 1.66 -16.47
N SER A 92 7.73 0.82 -17.11
CA SER A 92 7.92 0.84 -18.57
C SER A 92 6.63 0.56 -19.35
N TYR A 93 5.74 -0.28 -18.82
CA TYR A 93 4.39 -0.45 -19.38
C TYR A 93 3.53 0.80 -19.23
N MET A 94 3.52 1.44 -18.05
CA MET A 94 2.79 2.69 -17.80
C MET A 94 3.27 3.84 -18.71
N GLU A 95 4.57 3.91 -18.99
CA GLU A 95 5.19 4.88 -19.90
C GLU A 95 4.78 4.58 -21.35
N SER A 96 4.95 3.35 -21.83
CA SER A 96 4.47 2.93 -23.16
C SER A 96 2.94 3.07 -23.33
N TYR A 97 2.18 2.99 -22.25
CA TYR A 97 0.73 3.23 -22.25
C TYR A 97 0.42 4.72 -22.42
N ALA A 98 1.07 5.59 -21.63
CA ALA A 98 0.93 7.04 -21.74
C ALA A 98 1.31 7.55 -23.13
N ASP A 99 2.44 7.11 -23.69
CA ASP A 99 2.89 7.55 -25.01
C ASP A 99 1.96 7.09 -26.14
N HIS A 100 1.45 5.86 -26.07
CA HIS A 100 0.58 5.29 -27.11
C HIS A 100 -0.77 6.02 -27.22
N PHE A 101 -1.34 6.47 -26.10
CA PHE A 101 -2.56 7.29 -26.07
C PHE A 101 -2.27 8.81 -26.02
N ASN A 102 -1.02 9.21 -26.24
CA ASN A 102 -0.50 10.59 -26.14
C ASN A 102 -0.95 11.35 -24.87
N ILE A 103 -0.96 10.67 -23.73
CA ILE A 103 -1.43 11.22 -22.45
C ILE A 103 -0.32 12.09 -21.85
N ARG A 104 -0.58 13.40 -21.75
CA ARG A 104 0.36 14.41 -21.21
C ARG A 104 -0.24 15.13 -19.99
N PRO A 105 0.06 14.67 -18.75
CA PRO A 105 -0.40 15.36 -17.54
C PRO A 105 0.26 16.73 -17.34
N ARG A 106 -0.47 17.66 -16.71
CA ARG A 106 0.12 18.85 -16.09
C ARG A 106 0.76 18.44 -14.76
N PHE A 107 2.08 18.26 -14.79
CA PHE A 107 2.90 17.96 -13.62
C PHE A 107 3.04 19.18 -12.69
N HIS A 108 3.49 18.93 -11.45
CA HIS A 108 3.58 19.90 -10.34
C HIS A 108 2.25 20.54 -9.90
N GLN A 109 1.13 20.19 -10.52
CA GLN A 109 -0.20 20.70 -10.21
C GLN A 109 -0.83 19.96 -9.03
N THR A 110 -0.43 20.35 -7.82
CA THR A 110 -1.04 19.86 -6.58
C THR A 110 -2.42 20.49 -6.39
N VAL A 111 -3.47 19.68 -6.54
CA VAL A 111 -4.84 20.09 -6.18
C VAL A 111 -4.93 20.23 -4.66
N GLN A 112 -5.24 21.44 -4.21
CA GLN A 112 -5.38 21.83 -2.80
C GLN A 112 -6.82 21.65 -2.30
N ASN A 113 -7.80 21.92 -3.18
CA ASN A 113 -9.22 21.96 -2.87
C ASN A 113 -10.03 21.63 -4.13
N ALA A 114 -11.20 21.00 -3.97
CA ALA A 114 -12.13 20.72 -5.06
C ALA A 114 -13.56 20.81 -4.52
N GLN A 115 -14.35 21.75 -5.05
CA GLN A 115 -15.71 22.05 -4.58
C GLN A 115 -16.69 22.06 -5.74
N PHE A 116 -17.91 21.58 -5.51
CA PHE A 116 -18.98 21.64 -6.52
C PHE A 116 -19.87 22.86 -6.25
N ASP A 117 -19.80 23.84 -7.13
CA ASP A 117 -20.65 25.03 -7.08
C ASP A 117 -22.06 24.67 -7.58
N LYS A 118 -23.05 24.77 -6.69
CA LYS A 118 -24.43 24.36 -6.98
C LYS A 118 -25.16 25.28 -7.98
N PRO A 119 -25.02 26.63 -7.92
CA PRO A 119 -25.61 27.54 -8.90
C PRO A 119 -25.13 27.28 -10.34
N SER A 120 -23.82 27.23 -10.58
CA SER A 120 -23.25 27.02 -11.92
C SER A 120 -23.21 25.55 -12.37
N LYS A 121 -23.33 24.60 -11.42
CA LYS A 121 -23.21 23.15 -11.64
C LYS A 121 -21.83 22.75 -12.19
N LEU A 122 -20.79 23.39 -11.66
CA LEU A 122 -19.39 23.20 -12.04
C LEU A 122 -18.55 22.78 -10.83
N TRP A 123 -17.53 21.96 -11.08
CA TRP A 123 -16.43 21.73 -10.17
C TRP A 123 -15.40 22.85 -10.30
N LEU A 124 -15.09 23.45 -9.15
CA LEU A 124 -14.02 24.41 -8.93
C LEU A 124 -12.84 23.66 -8.30
N VAL A 125 -11.80 23.39 -9.09
CA VAL A 125 -10.64 22.57 -8.70
C VAL A 125 -9.41 23.46 -8.63
N MET A 126 -8.94 23.72 -7.42
CA MET A 126 -7.92 24.72 -7.13
C MET A 126 -6.55 24.06 -6.95
N THR A 127 -5.55 24.51 -7.69
CA THR A 127 -4.13 24.21 -7.44
C THR A 127 -3.45 25.41 -6.77
N HIS A 128 -2.12 25.42 -6.66
CA HIS A 128 -1.42 26.60 -6.17
C HIS A 128 -1.67 27.82 -7.08
N ASP A 129 -1.49 27.65 -8.39
CA ASP A 129 -1.42 28.75 -9.36
C ASP A 129 -2.73 28.98 -10.13
N PHE A 130 -3.56 27.95 -10.29
CA PHE A 130 -4.73 27.95 -11.17
C PHE A 130 -6.03 27.58 -10.45
N LEU A 131 -7.15 28.03 -11.03
CA LEU A 131 -8.49 27.54 -10.74
C LEU A 131 -9.05 26.84 -11.99
N TYR A 132 -9.07 25.51 -11.98
CA TYR A 132 -9.65 24.72 -13.07
C TYR A 132 -11.17 24.58 -12.89
N VAL A 133 -11.93 24.75 -13.97
CA VAL A 133 -13.41 24.76 -13.97
C VAL A 133 -13.96 23.77 -15.00
N SER A 134 -14.80 22.83 -14.57
CA SER A 134 -15.42 21.81 -15.45
C SER A 134 -16.73 21.26 -14.87
N HIS A 135 -17.60 20.69 -15.69
CA HIS A 135 -18.75 19.90 -15.19
C HIS A 135 -18.34 18.56 -14.54
N TRP A 136 -17.14 18.04 -14.81
CA TRP A 136 -16.73 16.70 -14.37
C TRP A 136 -15.38 16.67 -13.65
N LEU A 137 -15.35 15.97 -12.51
CA LEU A 137 -14.17 15.70 -11.71
C LEU A 137 -13.98 14.18 -11.57
N VAL A 138 -12.78 13.69 -11.86
CA VAL A 138 -12.36 12.30 -11.68
C VAL A 138 -11.25 12.24 -10.63
N VAL A 139 -11.51 11.62 -9.49
CA VAL A 139 -10.55 11.49 -8.40
C VAL A 139 -9.76 10.18 -8.57
N ALA A 140 -8.50 10.29 -9.03
CA ALA A 140 -7.61 9.17 -9.31
C ALA A 140 -6.34 9.17 -8.40
N THR A 141 -6.42 9.83 -7.25
CA THR A 141 -5.30 10.11 -6.33
C THR A 141 -4.65 8.87 -5.71
N GLY A 142 -5.44 7.81 -5.49
CA GLY A 142 -4.98 6.50 -5.01
C GLY A 142 -4.95 6.36 -3.48
N GLU A 143 -5.45 5.24 -2.97
CA GLU A 143 -5.62 4.94 -1.53
C GLU A 143 -4.30 5.00 -0.73
N ASN A 144 -3.17 4.65 -1.34
CA ASN A 144 -1.87 4.52 -0.68
C ASN A 144 -0.92 5.70 -1.02
N ALA A 145 -1.48 6.86 -1.37
CA ALA A 145 -0.71 8.03 -1.80
C ALA A 145 0.14 8.65 -0.68
N GLU A 146 -0.33 8.63 0.57
CA GLU A 146 0.33 9.24 1.73
C GLU A 146 0.90 8.22 2.73
N PRO A 147 2.06 8.49 3.35
CA PRO A 147 2.67 7.62 4.34
C PRO A 147 1.94 7.73 5.70
N ALA A 148 1.37 6.63 6.17
CA ALA A 148 0.61 6.58 7.42
C ALA A 148 1.53 6.49 8.66
N LEU A 149 2.31 7.55 8.93
CA LEU A 149 3.25 7.62 10.05
C LEU A 149 2.53 7.52 11.42
N PRO A 150 2.75 6.44 12.21
CA PRO A 150 2.10 6.28 13.49
C PRO A 150 2.85 7.02 14.58
N ARG A 151 2.12 7.74 15.45
CA ARG A 151 2.68 8.19 16.73
C ARG A 151 3.12 6.97 17.54
N ILE A 152 4.38 6.95 17.99
CA ILE A 152 4.97 5.91 18.82
C ILE A 152 5.52 6.62 20.08
N PRO A 153 4.95 6.37 21.27
CA PRO A 153 5.46 6.98 22.50
C PRO A 153 6.92 6.60 22.75
N GLY A 154 7.75 7.60 23.09
CA GLY A 154 9.18 7.42 23.33
C GLY A 154 10.04 7.31 22.06
N ILE A 155 9.48 7.49 20.85
CA ILE A 155 10.25 7.44 19.60
C ILE A 155 11.36 8.49 19.54
N ASP A 156 11.17 9.63 20.20
CA ASP A 156 12.12 10.75 20.22
C ASP A 156 13.39 10.43 21.03
N SER A 157 13.37 9.36 21.83
CA SER A 157 14.56 8.81 22.50
C SER A 157 15.40 7.88 21.60
N PHE A 158 14.87 7.49 20.43
CA PHE A 158 15.50 6.55 19.51
C PHE A 158 16.55 7.26 18.63
N ARG A 159 17.83 6.99 18.90
CA ARG A 159 18.97 7.60 18.18
C ARG A 159 19.34 6.92 16.85
N GLY A 160 18.54 5.97 16.36
CA GLY A 160 18.72 5.34 15.05
C GLY A 160 17.84 6.01 13.97
N PRO A 161 18.18 5.87 12.68
CA PRO A 161 17.30 6.35 11.62
C PRO A 161 15.93 5.65 11.64
N ILE A 162 14.88 6.40 11.31
CA ILE A 162 13.49 5.94 11.20
C ILE A 162 13.04 6.24 9.78
N ALA A 163 12.34 5.33 9.10
CA ALA A 163 11.81 5.62 7.79
C ALA A 163 10.54 4.83 7.45
N HIS A 164 9.66 5.46 6.68
CA HIS A 164 8.50 4.78 6.10
C HIS A 164 8.93 3.86 4.95
N THR A 165 8.19 2.79 4.69
CA THR A 165 8.47 1.89 3.55
C THR A 165 8.40 2.61 2.20
N SER A 166 7.75 3.77 2.13
CA SER A 166 7.72 4.64 0.93
C SER A 166 9.04 5.35 0.61
N VAL A 167 10.03 5.33 1.50
CA VAL A 167 11.40 5.81 1.22
C VAL A 167 12.45 4.70 1.33
N TYR A 168 12.04 3.48 1.69
CA TYR A 168 12.89 2.29 1.61
C TYR A 168 13.07 1.87 0.13
N LYS A 169 14.30 1.49 -0.23
CA LYS A 169 14.66 1.11 -1.61
C LYS A 169 15.13 -0.35 -1.70
N SER A 170 16.17 -0.69 -0.95
CA SER A 170 16.78 -2.03 -0.91
C SER A 170 17.34 -2.35 0.47
N GLY A 171 17.38 -3.64 0.80
CA GLY A 171 17.96 -4.18 2.03
C GLY A 171 19.48 -4.02 2.12
N SER A 172 20.14 -3.72 1.00
CA SER A 172 21.61 -3.54 0.92
C SER A 172 22.15 -2.53 1.93
N GLY A 173 21.47 -1.40 2.12
CA GLY A 173 21.83 -0.37 3.12
C GLY A 173 21.74 -0.83 4.59
N TYR A 174 21.14 -2.01 4.84
CA TYR A 174 20.92 -2.57 6.17
C TYR A 174 21.73 -3.86 6.41
N LYS A 175 22.69 -4.18 5.53
CA LYS A 175 23.57 -5.35 5.65
C LYS A 175 24.16 -5.47 7.06
N ASN A 176 24.06 -6.66 7.66
CA ASN A 176 24.48 -6.98 9.02
C ASN A 176 23.77 -6.21 10.17
N GLN A 177 22.77 -5.36 9.88
CA GLN A 177 22.07 -4.55 10.90
C GLN A 177 20.87 -5.28 11.54
N LYS A 178 20.49 -4.85 12.75
CA LYS A 178 19.26 -5.30 13.45
C LYS A 178 18.15 -4.26 13.23
N VAL A 179 17.11 -4.68 12.51
CA VAL A 179 16.10 -3.79 11.93
C VAL A 179 14.72 -4.10 12.48
N LEU A 180 13.98 -3.10 12.96
CA LEU A 180 12.57 -3.26 13.34
C LEU A 180 11.68 -2.96 12.13
N VAL A 181 10.73 -3.83 11.85
CA VAL A 181 9.66 -3.58 10.87
C VAL A 181 8.34 -3.55 11.63
N ILE A 182 7.69 -2.38 11.68
CA ILE A 182 6.39 -2.20 12.33
C ILE A 182 5.31 -2.33 11.26
N GLY A 183 4.72 -3.52 11.19
CA GLY A 183 3.72 -3.88 10.19
C GLY A 183 3.85 -5.34 9.78
N CYS A 184 2.70 -6.01 9.64
CA CYS A 184 2.61 -7.42 9.23
C CYS A 184 1.89 -7.61 7.89
N GLY A 185 1.60 -6.52 7.17
CA GLY A 185 1.00 -6.50 5.82
C GLY A 185 2.03 -6.68 4.70
N ASN A 186 1.58 -6.59 3.44
CA ASN A 186 2.40 -6.92 2.26
C ASN A 186 3.77 -6.20 2.23
N SER A 187 3.81 -4.86 2.42
CA SER A 187 5.08 -4.11 2.40
C SER A 187 6.03 -4.52 3.53
N GLY A 188 5.53 -4.76 4.74
CA GLY A 188 6.36 -5.22 5.87
C GLY A 188 6.92 -6.62 5.68
N MET A 189 6.12 -7.48 5.06
CA MET A 189 6.47 -8.84 4.66
C MET A 189 7.54 -8.83 3.55
N GLU A 190 7.33 -8.07 2.48
CA GLU A 190 8.30 -7.84 1.40
C GLU A 190 9.63 -7.26 1.91
N VAL A 191 9.58 -6.15 2.67
CA VAL A 191 10.77 -5.50 3.23
C VAL A 191 11.51 -6.43 4.19
N SER A 192 10.82 -7.20 5.04
CA SER A 192 11.49 -8.17 5.92
C SER A 192 12.22 -9.28 5.14
N LEU A 193 11.68 -9.73 4.01
CA LEU A 193 12.33 -10.73 3.15
C LEU A 193 13.48 -10.14 2.34
N ASP A 194 13.37 -8.88 1.92
CA ASP A 194 14.44 -8.15 1.23
C ASP A 194 15.63 -7.85 2.16
N LEU A 195 15.35 -7.38 3.38
CA LEU A 195 16.32 -7.26 4.48
C LEU A 195 17.04 -8.59 4.76
N CYS A 196 16.28 -9.67 4.89
CA CYS A 196 16.81 -11.02 5.13
C CYS A 196 17.75 -11.49 4.01
N ARG A 197 17.46 -11.16 2.74
CA ARG A 197 18.29 -11.49 1.58
C ARG A 197 19.60 -10.69 1.49
N HIS A 198 19.65 -9.53 2.15
CA HIS A 198 20.84 -8.69 2.23
C HIS A 198 21.61 -8.86 3.55
N ASN A 199 21.44 -10.00 4.25
CA ASN A 199 22.07 -10.33 5.52
C ASN A 199 21.76 -9.35 6.67
N ALA A 200 20.65 -8.61 6.61
CA ALA A 200 20.11 -7.91 7.77
C ALA A 200 19.34 -8.89 8.68
N THR A 201 19.17 -8.55 9.96
CA THR A 201 18.33 -9.29 10.92
C THR A 201 17.01 -8.55 11.16
N PRO A 202 15.95 -8.83 10.38
CA PRO A 202 14.63 -8.22 10.57
C PRO A 202 13.90 -8.78 11.79
N HIS A 203 13.46 -7.88 12.66
CA HIS A 203 12.54 -8.10 13.76
C HIS A 203 11.18 -7.51 13.38
N MET A 204 10.17 -8.34 13.09
CA MET A 204 8.84 -7.85 12.68
C MET A 204 7.91 -7.70 13.88
N VAL A 205 7.22 -6.56 13.98
CA VAL A 205 6.22 -6.25 15.01
C VAL A 205 4.82 -6.20 14.39
N ALA A 206 3.96 -7.06 14.93
CA ALA A 206 2.60 -7.28 14.49
C ALA A 206 1.60 -6.39 15.24
N ARG A 207 1.13 -5.30 14.61
CA ARG A 207 0.25 -4.28 15.23
C ARG A 207 -1.25 -4.64 15.18
N ASN A 208 -1.96 -4.43 16.30
CA ASN A 208 -3.31 -3.83 16.39
C ASN A 208 -3.69 -3.48 17.87
N THR A 209 -3.09 -2.40 18.44
CA THR A 209 -3.53 -1.50 19.60
C THR A 209 -3.18 -1.61 21.15
N VAL A 210 -2.21 -2.35 21.73
CA VAL A 210 -1.81 -2.48 23.22
C VAL A 210 -2.73 -3.04 24.43
N SER A 211 -3.27 -4.31 24.62
CA SER A 211 -4.36 -4.71 25.62
C SER A 211 -4.25 -5.89 26.60
N SER A 212 -5.01 -5.62 27.68
CA SER A 212 -5.76 -6.47 28.61
C SER A 212 -4.88 -7.49 29.25
N ILE A 213 -3.91 -6.95 29.98
CA ILE A 213 -3.34 -7.61 31.13
C ILE A 213 -3.99 -6.94 32.34
N THR A 214 -5.06 -7.54 32.87
CA THR A 214 -5.56 -7.24 34.21
C THR A 214 -4.59 -7.78 35.26
N SER A 215 -4.71 -7.31 36.51
CA SER A 215 -3.92 -7.69 37.70
C SER A 215 -2.40 -7.46 37.61
N LEU A 216 -1.97 -6.25 37.99
CA LEU A 216 -0.85 -5.98 38.92
C LEU A 216 -1.19 -4.67 39.69
N PRO A 217 -0.61 -4.40 40.88
CA PRO A 217 -1.12 -3.37 41.79
C PRO A 217 -0.95 -1.90 41.36
N SER A 218 -1.71 -1.05 42.03
CA SER A 218 -1.81 0.40 41.86
C SER A 218 -0.51 1.18 42.11
N THR A 219 0.11 1.74 41.06
CA THR A 219 0.96 2.98 41.13
C THR A 219 1.26 3.59 39.74
N SER A 220 0.28 3.70 38.85
CA SER A 220 0.26 4.66 37.70
C SER A 220 -0.99 4.47 36.83
N SER A 221 -2.00 5.33 37.01
CA SER A 221 -3.30 5.23 36.32
C SER A 221 -3.18 5.25 34.78
N VAL A 222 -2.28 6.09 34.25
CA VAL A 222 -2.00 6.18 32.80
C VAL A 222 -1.35 4.91 32.25
N PHE A 223 -0.53 4.20 33.05
CA PHE A 223 0.27 3.06 32.56
C PHE A 223 -0.56 1.77 32.44
N ALA A 224 -1.51 1.54 33.36
CA ALA A 224 -2.39 0.38 33.30
C ALA A 224 -3.31 0.42 32.07
N ASP A 225 -3.93 1.57 31.79
CA ASP A 225 -4.81 1.76 30.63
C ASP A 225 -4.04 1.80 29.30
N PHE A 226 -2.76 2.20 29.35
CA PHE A 226 -1.81 2.10 28.24
C PHE A 226 -1.32 0.66 27.97
N VAL A 227 -1.70 -0.31 28.80
CA VAL A 227 -1.54 -1.76 28.56
C VAL A 227 -2.91 -2.38 28.18
N ALA A 228 -3.93 -1.59 27.77
CA ALA A 228 -5.34 -2.00 27.56
C ALA A 228 -6.08 -2.04 26.14
N ARG A 229 -5.55 -1.80 24.89
CA ARG A 229 -6.25 -2.10 23.54
C ARG A 229 -5.81 -3.31 22.56
N PHE A 230 -4.53 -3.74 22.34
CA PHE A 230 -3.91 -4.90 21.56
C PHE A 230 -4.55 -6.26 21.78
N LYS A 231 -4.73 -6.96 20.67
CA LYS A 231 -4.14 -8.31 20.58
C LYS A 231 -3.19 -8.40 19.36
N ARG A 232 -2.66 -9.60 19.10
CA ARG A 232 -1.72 -9.94 18.00
C ARG A 232 -2.30 -9.54 16.62
N CYS A 233 -1.46 -9.38 15.58
CA CYS A 233 -1.97 -9.29 14.20
C CYS A 233 -2.95 -10.44 13.91
N LYS A 234 -4.12 -10.05 13.40
CA LYS A 234 -5.03 -10.92 12.66
C LYS A 234 -4.86 -10.56 11.19
N VAL A 235 -4.05 -11.32 10.46
CA VAL A 235 -3.84 -11.15 9.01
C VAL A 235 -3.86 -12.53 8.37
N HIS A 236 -4.55 -12.65 7.24
CA HIS A 236 -4.45 -13.84 6.41
C HIS A 236 -3.15 -13.77 5.60
N VAL A 237 -2.27 -14.74 5.84
CA VAL A 237 -1.14 -15.04 4.95
C VAL A 237 -1.58 -16.23 4.10
N LEU A 238 -1.71 -16.01 2.80
CA LEU A 238 -1.98 -17.04 1.80
C LEU A 238 -0.71 -17.19 0.94
N PRO A 239 -0.43 -18.34 0.31
CA PRO A 239 0.60 -18.37 -0.73
C PRO A 239 0.17 -17.46 -1.88
N ARG A 240 1.13 -16.88 -2.63
CA ARG A 240 0.77 -16.19 -3.88
C ARG A 240 0.21 -17.16 -4.92
N GLU A 241 0.65 -18.41 -4.90
CA GLU A 241 0.29 -19.46 -5.88
C GLU A 241 -0.02 -20.79 -5.18
N MET A 242 -1.06 -21.47 -5.65
CA MET A 242 -1.45 -22.81 -5.24
C MET A 242 -1.43 -23.70 -6.48
N PHE A 243 -0.64 -24.77 -6.47
CA PHE A 243 -0.53 -25.73 -7.59
C PHE A 243 -0.28 -25.07 -8.97
N GLY A 244 0.60 -24.06 -9.01
CA GLY A 244 0.94 -23.31 -10.24
C GLY A 244 -0.05 -22.21 -10.64
N PHE A 245 -1.28 -22.21 -10.11
CA PHE A 245 -2.26 -21.15 -10.33
C PHE A 245 -2.12 -20.06 -9.25
N SER A 246 -2.37 -18.80 -9.61
CA SER A 246 -2.38 -17.71 -8.62
C SER A 246 -3.57 -17.86 -7.67
N THR A 247 -3.35 -17.67 -6.37
CA THR A 247 -4.42 -17.74 -5.35
C THR A 247 -5.58 -16.80 -5.64
N PHE A 248 -5.31 -15.60 -6.19
CA PHE A 248 -6.36 -14.67 -6.63
C PHE A 248 -7.13 -15.19 -7.85
N GLY A 249 -6.46 -15.74 -8.86
CA GLY A 249 -7.11 -16.38 -10.00
C GLY A 249 -8.03 -17.54 -9.59
N ILE A 250 -7.59 -18.39 -8.65
CA ILE A 250 -8.43 -19.45 -8.06
C ILE A 250 -9.65 -18.84 -7.35
N ALA A 251 -9.43 -17.80 -6.53
CA ALA A 251 -10.50 -17.10 -5.82
C ALA A 251 -11.57 -16.57 -6.79
N MET A 252 -11.16 -15.91 -7.88
CA MET A 252 -12.07 -15.36 -8.88
C MET A 252 -12.75 -16.45 -9.71
N ALA A 253 -12.06 -17.55 -10.05
CA ALA A 253 -12.65 -18.68 -10.75
C ALA A 253 -13.72 -19.40 -9.92
N LEU A 254 -13.46 -19.64 -8.63
CA LEU A 254 -14.43 -20.23 -7.70
C LEU A 254 -15.61 -19.29 -7.42
N HIS A 255 -15.37 -17.98 -7.31
CA HIS A 255 -16.43 -17.02 -6.99
C HIS A 255 -17.50 -16.90 -8.10
N LYS A 256 -17.17 -17.23 -9.37
CA LYS A 256 -18.17 -17.32 -10.44
C LYS A 256 -19.29 -18.33 -10.17
N TRP A 257 -19.04 -19.33 -9.31
CA TRP A 257 -19.96 -20.44 -9.06
C TRP A 257 -20.34 -20.61 -7.58
N LEU A 258 -19.53 -20.08 -6.65
CA LEU A 258 -19.65 -20.31 -5.22
C LEU A 258 -19.76 -18.99 -4.44
N PRO A 259 -20.56 -18.94 -3.35
CA PRO A 259 -20.65 -17.76 -2.49
C PRO A 259 -19.31 -17.51 -1.78
N ILE A 260 -18.98 -16.24 -1.53
CA ILE A 260 -17.68 -15.77 -1.00
C ILE A 260 -17.25 -16.56 0.25
N LYS A 261 -18.18 -16.81 1.19
CA LYS A 261 -17.91 -17.58 2.43
C LYS A 261 -17.48 -19.03 2.18
N LEU A 262 -17.85 -19.63 1.05
CA LEU A 262 -17.40 -20.97 0.65
C LEU A 262 -16.05 -20.90 -0.08
N VAL A 263 -15.85 -19.91 -0.97
CA VAL A 263 -14.55 -19.63 -1.60
C VAL A 263 -13.48 -19.43 -0.51
N ASP A 264 -13.76 -18.60 0.49
CA ASP A 264 -12.85 -18.32 1.61
C ASP A 264 -12.54 -19.56 2.44
N LYS A 265 -13.51 -20.47 2.66
CA LYS A 265 -13.26 -21.77 3.32
C LYS A 265 -12.31 -22.65 2.49
N ILE A 266 -12.53 -22.75 1.18
CA ILE A 266 -11.68 -23.55 0.27
C ILE A 266 -10.26 -22.98 0.23
N LEU A 267 -10.11 -21.67 0.06
CA LEU A 267 -8.81 -20.99 0.09
C LEU A 267 -8.08 -21.20 1.41
N LEU A 268 -8.78 -21.11 2.56
CA LEU A 268 -8.18 -21.33 3.87
C LEU A 268 -7.78 -22.78 4.14
N LEU A 269 -8.52 -23.75 3.61
CA LEU A 269 -8.19 -25.18 3.63
C LEU A 269 -6.91 -25.46 2.86
N VAL A 270 -6.84 -25.05 1.58
CA VAL A 270 -5.64 -25.20 0.74
C VAL A 270 -4.44 -24.44 1.34
N THR A 271 -4.66 -23.24 1.88
CA THR A 271 -3.63 -22.48 2.60
C THR A 271 -3.17 -23.19 3.87
N ASN A 272 -4.03 -23.94 4.57
CA ASN A 272 -3.62 -24.73 5.73
C ASN A 272 -2.79 -25.96 5.32
N LEU A 273 -3.15 -26.62 4.21
CA LEU A 273 -2.37 -27.72 3.64
C LEU A 273 -0.96 -27.26 3.20
N MET A 274 -0.87 -26.14 2.47
CA MET A 274 0.41 -25.65 1.92
C MET A 274 1.31 -24.92 2.94
N LEU A 275 0.73 -24.08 3.81
CA LEU A 275 1.52 -23.24 4.73
C LEU A 275 1.57 -23.79 6.16
N GLY A 276 0.63 -24.64 6.53
CA GLY A 276 0.47 -25.15 7.90
C GLY A 276 -0.12 -24.12 8.88
N ASN A 277 -0.10 -24.50 10.15
CA ASN A 277 -0.62 -23.70 11.26
C ASN A 277 0.32 -22.52 11.61
N THR A 278 0.00 -21.32 11.11
CA THR A 278 0.79 -20.10 11.32
C THR A 278 0.75 -19.57 12.77
N ASN A 279 -0.16 -20.07 13.62
CA ASN A 279 -0.38 -19.53 14.96
C ASN A 279 0.84 -19.67 15.90
N HIS A 280 1.66 -20.73 15.72
CA HIS A 280 2.85 -20.98 16.55
C HIS A 280 3.91 -19.88 16.36
N TYR A 281 4.09 -19.42 15.12
CA TYR A 281 4.99 -18.32 14.76
C TYR A 281 4.44 -16.94 15.18
N GLY A 282 3.19 -16.87 15.67
CA GLY A 282 2.54 -15.66 16.16
C GLY A 282 1.60 -14.96 15.17
N ILE A 283 1.57 -15.40 13.91
CA ILE A 283 0.62 -14.91 12.90
C ILE A 283 -0.71 -15.67 13.08
N ARG A 284 -1.70 -15.01 13.68
CA ARG A 284 -3.06 -15.58 13.80
C ARG A 284 -3.89 -15.17 12.58
N ARG A 285 -4.64 -16.12 12.01
CA ARG A 285 -5.62 -15.83 10.96
C ARG A 285 -6.87 -15.15 11.59
N PRO A 286 -7.51 -14.18 10.91
CA PRO A 286 -8.85 -13.69 11.24
C PRO A 286 -9.92 -14.80 11.29
N LYS A 287 -11.08 -14.52 11.93
CA LYS A 287 -12.27 -15.41 11.86
C LYS A 287 -13.01 -15.25 10.52
N THR A 288 -13.21 -14.01 10.11
CA THR A 288 -13.69 -13.57 8.78
C THR A 288 -12.79 -14.13 7.68
N GLY A 289 -13.35 -14.51 6.53
CA GLY A 289 -12.56 -15.03 5.39
C GLY A 289 -11.65 -13.98 4.73
N PRO A 290 -10.63 -14.36 3.92
CA PRO A 290 -9.72 -13.39 3.30
C PRO A 290 -10.37 -12.46 2.26
N ILE A 291 -11.33 -12.93 1.46
CA ILE A 291 -12.08 -12.08 0.52
C ILE A 291 -13.12 -11.26 1.29
N GLU A 292 -13.88 -11.91 2.18
CA GLU A 292 -14.87 -11.27 3.06
C GLU A 292 -14.26 -10.11 3.87
N LEU A 293 -13.05 -10.29 4.43
CA LEU A 293 -12.32 -9.25 5.15
C LEU A 293 -11.85 -8.11 4.24
N LYS A 294 -11.42 -8.42 3.01
CA LYS A 294 -11.03 -7.38 2.03
C LYS A 294 -12.24 -6.52 1.67
N LEU A 295 -13.39 -7.14 1.38
CA LEU A 295 -14.62 -6.42 1.04
C LEU A 295 -15.15 -5.58 2.22
N ALA A 296 -15.11 -6.12 3.44
CA ALA A 296 -15.62 -5.43 4.63
C ALA A 296 -14.68 -4.36 5.21
N THR A 297 -13.38 -4.35 4.88
CA THR A 297 -12.39 -3.48 5.56
C THR A 297 -11.23 -2.95 4.70
N GLY A 298 -11.24 -3.18 3.38
CA GLY A 298 -10.12 -2.89 2.46
C GLY A 298 -8.88 -3.80 2.62
N LYS A 299 -8.72 -4.45 3.79
CA LYS A 299 -7.53 -5.21 4.20
C LYS A 299 -7.32 -6.47 3.35
N THR A 300 -6.58 -6.28 2.27
CA THR A 300 -6.12 -7.34 1.37
C THR A 300 -5.20 -8.32 2.12
N PRO A 301 -5.34 -9.65 1.90
CA PRO A 301 -4.44 -10.64 2.49
C PRO A 301 -2.97 -10.43 2.09
N VAL A 302 -2.06 -10.95 2.90
CA VAL A 302 -0.65 -11.08 2.53
C VAL A 302 -0.51 -12.26 1.56
N LEU A 303 0.17 -12.02 0.43
CA LEU A 303 0.50 -13.07 -0.54
C LEU A 303 1.98 -13.44 -0.42
N ASP A 304 2.23 -14.60 0.19
CA ASP A 304 3.57 -15.12 0.49
C ASP A 304 4.34 -15.51 -0.77
N VAL A 305 5.58 -15.05 -0.83
CA VAL A 305 6.62 -15.36 -1.82
C VAL A 305 7.93 -15.79 -1.14
N GLY A 306 7.80 -16.49 -0.01
CA GLY A 306 8.92 -17.01 0.80
C GLY A 306 9.12 -16.32 2.15
N GLN A 307 8.28 -15.34 2.54
CA GLN A 307 8.37 -14.68 3.86
C GLN A 307 8.19 -15.68 5.00
N LEU A 308 7.15 -16.50 4.94
CA LEU A 308 6.82 -17.48 5.96
C LEU A 308 7.90 -18.56 6.09
N ALA A 309 8.60 -18.91 5.02
CA ALA A 309 9.78 -19.78 5.09
C ALA A 309 10.89 -19.14 5.94
N GLN A 310 11.22 -17.87 5.71
CA GLN A 310 12.23 -17.14 6.51
C GLN A 310 11.78 -16.88 7.96
N ILE A 311 10.47 -16.83 8.22
CA ILE A 311 9.90 -16.81 9.58
C ILE A 311 10.03 -18.19 10.24
N LYS A 312 9.74 -19.29 9.53
CA LYS A 312 9.89 -20.67 10.01
C LYS A 312 11.35 -21.00 10.37
N CYS A 313 12.30 -20.58 9.53
CA CYS A 313 13.74 -20.71 9.79
C CYS A 313 14.27 -19.75 10.85
N GLY A 314 13.44 -18.86 11.42
CA GLY A 314 13.85 -17.92 12.47
C GLY A 314 14.70 -16.74 11.99
N ASN A 315 14.90 -16.56 10.69
CA ASN A 315 15.64 -15.43 10.11
C ASN A 315 14.84 -14.12 10.23
N ILE A 316 13.53 -14.17 9.96
CA ILE A 316 12.58 -13.08 10.27
C ILE A 316 11.97 -13.33 11.66
N LYS A 317 12.33 -12.50 12.63
CA LYS A 317 12.02 -12.74 14.05
C LYS A 317 10.77 -11.95 14.45
N LEU A 318 9.61 -12.60 14.47
CA LEU A 318 8.36 -12.00 14.95
C LEU A 318 8.45 -11.67 16.46
N ARG A 319 8.18 -10.42 16.83
CA ARG A 319 8.27 -9.92 18.21
C ARG A 319 6.93 -9.35 18.69
N LYS A 320 6.60 -9.62 19.96
CA LYS A 320 5.67 -8.79 20.72
C LYS A 320 6.41 -7.54 21.16
N LEU A 321 5.88 -6.35 20.87
CA LEU A 321 6.43 -5.11 21.42
C LEU A 321 6.09 -5.03 22.91
N LYS A 322 7.11 -5.06 23.78
CA LYS A 322 7.04 -4.52 25.15
C LYS A 322 7.79 -3.19 25.11
N LEU A 323 7.17 -2.09 25.50
CA LEU A 323 7.79 -0.76 25.40
C LEU A 323 8.90 -0.53 26.43
N SER A 324 8.91 -1.28 27.54
CA SER A 324 10.01 -1.35 28.51
C SER A 324 11.18 -2.25 28.09
N ASN A 325 11.24 -2.71 26.82
CA ASN A 325 12.27 -3.63 26.37
C ASN A 325 13.52 -2.87 25.85
N PRO A 326 14.72 -3.06 26.44
CA PRO A 326 15.94 -2.38 26.03
C PRO A 326 16.42 -2.75 24.61
N ILE A 327 15.74 -3.67 23.91
CA ILE A 327 15.88 -3.85 22.46
C ILE A 327 15.54 -2.56 21.69
N LEU A 328 14.61 -1.72 22.16
CA LEU A 328 14.35 -0.41 21.54
C LEU A 328 15.60 0.49 21.53
N LEU A 329 16.44 0.40 22.56
CA LEU A 329 17.72 1.12 22.66
C LEU A 329 18.85 0.48 21.82
N ARG A 330 18.60 -0.65 21.12
CA ARG A 330 19.60 -1.42 20.35
C ARG A 330 19.20 -1.69 18.90
N LEU A 331 18.06 -1.19 18.45
CA LEU A 331 17.65 -1.24 17.04
C LEU A 331 18.28 -0.06 16.28
N ARG A 332 18.47 -0.20 14.97
CA ARG A 332 18.98 0.89 14.11
C ARG A 332 18.05 1.31 12.98
N PHE A 333 16.87 0.71 12.90
CA PHE A 333 15.83 1.12 11.96
C PHE A 333 14.44 0.82 12.50
N VAL A 334 13.48 1.71 12.21
CA VAL A 334 12.04 1.47 12.38
C VAL A 334 11.37 1.68 11.03
N GLY A 335 11.09 0.57 10.34
CA GLY A 335 10.36 0.55 9.08
C GLY A 335 8.86 0.59 9.32
N VAL A 336 8.21 1.70 8.96
CA VAL A 336 6.74 1.85 9.07
C VAL A 336 6.07 1.42 7.77
N VAL A 337 5.02 0.59 7.90
CA VAL A 337 4.22 -0.03 6.82
C VAL A 337 2.80 0.51 6.83
#